data_AF-A0A662I0X1-F1
#
_entry.id   AF-A0A662I0X1-F1
#
_cell.length_a   1.000
_cell.length_b   1.000
_cell.length_c   1.000
_cell.angle_alpha   90.00
_cell.angle_beta   90.00
_cell.angle_gamma   90.00
#
_symmetry.space_group_name_H-M   'P 1'
#
loop_
_entity.id
_entity.type
_entity.pdbx_description
1 polymer ?
#
loop_
_entity_poly.entity_id
_entity_poly.type
_entity_poly.pdbx_seq_one_letter_code
_entity_poly.pdbx_strand_id
1 'polypeptide(L)' 'MKELGIREGDLAYIQLEGNKIIIEFIPDPFTLAIKTKKWAKTTVEEFEKESEKEQQELYS' A
#
# COMPACT_ATOMS: atom_id res chain seq x y z
N MET A 1 12.27 17.70 -6.29
CA MET A 1 11.06 16.85 -6.24
C MET A 1 11.18 15.60 -7.11
N LYS A 2 11.50 15.72 -8.41
CA LYS A 2 11.58 14.57 -9.33
C LYS A 2 12.57 13.47 -8.90
N GLU A 3 13.74 13.85 -8.39
CA GLU A 3 14.76 12.91 -7.88
C GLU A 3 14.36 12.24 -6.55
N LEU A 4 13.40 12.81 -5.82
CA LEU A 4 12.86 12.26 -4.57
C LEU A 4 11.60 11.42 -4.81
N GLY A 5 11.15 11.28 -6.06
CA GLY A 5 9.94 10.52 -6.41
C GLY A 5 8.61 11.16 -6.01
N ILE A 6 8.62 12.44 -5.61
CA ILE A 6 7.46 13.19 -5.11
C ILE A 6 6.70 13.84 -6.27
N ARG A 7 5.37 13.71 -6.26
CA ARG A 7 4.42 14.32 -7.20
C ARG A 7 3.50 15.30 -6.48
N GLU A 8 2.92 16.21 -7.26
CA GLU A 8 1.88 17.10 -6.76
C GLU A 8 0.66 16.29 -6.31
N GLY A 9 0.14 16.56 -5.12
CA GLY A 9 -0.96 15.81 -4.51
C GLY A 9 -0.55 14.59 -3.67
N ASP A 10 0.74 14.26 -3.58
CA ASP A 10 1.22 13.17 -2.71
C ASP A 10 0.94 13.50 -1.23
N LEU A 11 0.46 12.50 -0.49
CA LEU A 11 0.25 12.60 0.96
C LEU A 11 1.60 12.63 1.69
N ALA A 12 1.70 13.50 2.70
CA ALA A 12 2.87 13.57 3.55
C ALA A 12 2.47 13.84 5.01
N TYR A 13 3.24 13.28 5.93
CA TYR A 13 3.25 13.70 7.31
C TYR A 13 4.16 14.91 7.47
N ILE A 14 3.67 15.92 8.19
CA ILE A 14 4.43 17.13 8.50
C ILE A 14 4.57 17.20 10.01
N GLN A 15 5.82 17.21 10.48
CA GLN A 15 6.16 17.33 11.89
C GLN A 15 7.05 18.56 12.12
N LEU A 16 6.79 19.26 13.22
CA LEU A 16 7.65 20.34 13.71
C LEU A 16 8.57 19.78 14.79
N GLU A 17 9.89 19.89 14.57
CA GLU A 17 10.90 19.57 15.55
C GLU A 17 11.77 20.79 15.85
N GLY A 18 11.47 21.46 16.97
CA GLY A 18 12.13 22.70 17.35
C GLY A 18 11.92 23.80 16.30
N ASN A 19 12.98 24.15 15.57
CA ASN A 19 12.96 25.13 14.48
C ASN A 19 13.00 24.49 13.08
N LYS A 20 12.77 23.18 12.97
CA LYS A 20 12.79 22.43 11.71
C LYS A 20 11.40 21.88 11.38
N ILE A 21 11.11 21.80 10.09
CA ILE A 21 9.98 21.07 9.54
C ILE A 21 10.52 19.79 8.92
N ILE A 22 10.03 18.64 9.39
CA ILE A 22 10.27 17.34 8.80
C ILE A 22 9.04 16.98 7.97
N ILE A 23 9.26 16.62 6.70
CA ILE A 23 8.21 16.21 5.77
C ILE A 23 8.51 14.79 5.30
N GLU A 24 7.66 13.85 5.68
CA GLU A 24 7.76 12.45 5.28
C GLU A 24 6.67 12.12 4.27
N PHE A 25 7.07 11.83 3.03
CA PHE A 25 6.12 11.46 1.97
C PHE A 25 5.70 10.01 2.13
N ILE A 26 4.39 9.79 2.15
CA ILE A 26 3.81 8.45 2.26
C ILE A 26 3.82 7.84 0.86
N PRO A 27 4.57 6.75 0.61
CA PRO A 27 4.52 6.10 -0.67
C PRO A 27 3.12 5.50 -0.87
N ASP A 28 2.45 5.87 -1.96
CA ASP A 28 1.13 5.33 -2.30
C ASP A 28 1.18 3.79 -2.33
N PRO A 29 0.42 3.10 -1.46
CA PRO A 29 0.44 1.64 -1.37
C PRO A 29 0.10 0.96 -2.70
N PHE A 30 -0.77 1.58 -3.52
CA PHE A 30 -1.08 1.06 -4.85
C PHE A 30 0.09 1.24 -5.81
N THR A 31 0.74 2.40 -5.80
CA THR A 31 1.98 2.63 -6.54
C THR A 31 3.07 1.63 -6.14
N LEU A 32 3.23 1.32 -4.84
CA LEU A 32 4.15 0.28 -4.37
C LEU A 32 3.74 -1.12 -4.87
N ALA A 33 2.48 -1.50 -4.74
CA ALA A 33 1.98 -2.80 -5.18
C ALA A 33 2.15 -3.00 -6.70
N ILE A 34 2.03 -1.93 -7.50
CA ILE A 34 2.17 -1.97 -8.96
C ILE A 34 3.65 -2.00 -9.40
N LYS A 35 4.52 -1.23 -8.72
CA LYS A 35 5.94 -1.10 -9.11
C LYS A 35 6.83 -2.23 -8.58
N THR A 36 6.35 -3.00 -7.62
CA THR A 36 7.11 -4.12 -7.05
C THR A 36 6.98 -5.38 -7.90
N LYS A 37 7.99 -6.27 -7.82
CA LYS A 37 7.95 -7.55 -8.53
C LYS A 37 6.79 -8.40 -7.97
N LYS A 38 5.87 -8.81 -8.84
CA LYS A 38 4.83 -9.78 -8.47
C LYS A 38 5.49 -11.05 -7.93
N TRP A 39 5.12 -11.44 -6.72
CA TRP A 39 5.65 -12.62 -6.04
C TRP A 39 4.67 -13.80 -6.04
N ALA A 40 3.41 -13.54 -6.38
CA ALA A 40 2.34 -14.53 -6.54
C ALA A 40 1.41 -14.14 -7.71
N LYS A 41 0.64 -15.11 -8.20
CA LYS A 41 -0.42 -14.95 -9.20
C LYS A 41 -1.58 -15.85 -8.81
N THR A 42 -2.80 -15.36 -8.93
CA THR A 42 -4.03 -16.11 -8.71
C THR A 42 -5.13 -15.60 -9.64
N THR A 43 -6.24 -16.33 -9.75
CA THR A 43 -7.47 -15.89 -10.42
C THR A 43 -8.52 -15.40 -9.42
N VAL A 44 -9.56 -14.73 -9.92
CA VAL A 44 -10.68 -14.30 -9.07
C VAL A 44 -11.41 -15.52 -8.49
N GLU A 45 -11.66 -16.58 -9.28
CA GLU A 45 -12.33 -17.78 -8.76
C GLU A 45 -11.52 -18.51 -7.68
N GLU A 46 -10.19 -18.55 -7.81
CA GLU A 46 -9.33 -19.14 -6.77
C GLU A 46 -9.42 -18.37 -5.46
N PHE A 47 -9.38 -17.04 -5.55
CA PHE A 47 -9.44 -16.14 -4.39
C PHE A 47 -10.78 -16.23 -3.65
N GLU A 48 -11.90 -16.19 -4.38
CA GLU A 48 -13.23 -16.31 -3.78
C GLU A 48 -13.44 -17.67 -3.12
N LYS A 49 -12.97 -18.75 -3.76
CA LYS A 49 -13.07 -20.11 -3.20
C LYS A 49 -12.28 -20.27 -1.91
N GLU A 50 -11.13 -19.60 -1.77
CA GLU A 50 -10.35 -19.58 -0.53
C GLU A 50 -11.12 -18.83 0.57
N SER A 51 -11.62 -17.63 0.25
CA SER A 51 -12.42 -16.80 1.16
C SER A 51 -13.66 -17.54 1.70
N GLU A 52 -14.40 -18.24 0.84
CA GLU A 52 -15.58 -19.02 1.25
C GLU A 52 -15.22 -20.17 2.21
N LYS A 53 -14.08 -20.83 2.01
CA LYS A 53 -13.62 -21.90 2.89
C LYS A 53 -13.21 -21.36 4.26
N GLU A 54 -12.47 -20.27 4.30
CA GLU A 54 -12.08 -19.63 5.57
C GLU A 54 -13.31 -19.21 6.38
N GLN A 55 -14.32 -18.66 5.70
CA GLN A 55 -15.60 -18.31 6.33
C GLN A 55 -16.33 -19.55 6.86
N GLN A 56 -16.38 -20.65 6.09
CA GLN A 56 -16.94 -21.89 6.60
C GLN A 56 -16.19 -22.36 7.85
N GLU A 57 -14.87 -22.39 7.85
CA GLU A 57 -14.06 -22.82 9.00
C GLU A 57 -14.28 -21.95 10.25
N LEU A 58 -14.51 -20.64 10.09
CA LEU A 58 -14.77 -19.71 11.19
C LEU A 58 -16.18 -19.82 11.78
N TYR A 59 -17.17 -20.24 10.99
CA TYR A 59 -18.59 -20.24 11.37
C TYR A 59 -19.22 -21.64 11.42
N SER A 60 -18.42 -22.71 11.39
CA SER A 60 -18.86 -24.11 11.53
C SER A 60 -18.69 -24.65 12.94
#